data_AF-A0A957VCR9-F1
#
_entry.id   AF-A0A957VCR9-F1
#
_cell.length_a   1.000
_cell.length_b   1.000
_cell.length_c   1.000
_cell.angle_alpha   90.00
_cell.angle_beta   90.00
_cell.angle_gamma   90.00
#
_symmetry.space_group_name_H-M   'P 1'
#
loop_
_entity.id
_entity.type
_entity.pdbx_description
1 polymer ?
#
loop_
_entity_poly.entity_id
_entity_poly.type
_entity_poly.pdbx_seq_one_letter_code
_entity_poly.pdbx_strand_id
1 'polypeptide(L)'
;MVESTPVWVMELVKRWRDLLLLHEWEINIKLAAIPCSDGAGYVRGCVNVYPDIMRADIQLNEDIAQAENDEERGQWEVTIIHELLHVRMGRLSDFVERDLLPELSPSASNVASGTLRRELEPLVETLARILHRFAKPDEVDAMRERIAHLEKRILEEFDANRGQQT
;
A
#
# COMPACT_ATOMS: atom_id res chain seq x y z
N MET A 1 -1.09 -20.54 -20.82
CA MET A 1 0.06 -20.71 -19.91
C MET A 1 -0.27 -19.90 -18.67
N VAL A 2 -0.09 -20.43 -17.46
CA VAL A 2 -0.20 -19.58 -16.26
C VAL A 2 1.08 -18.76 -16.25
N GLU A 3 1.01 -17.51 -16.70
CA GLU A 3 2.14 -16.60 -16.56
C GLU A 3 2.38 -16.39 -15.07
N SER A 4 3.56 -16.82 -14.61
CA SER A 4 4.01 -16.59 -13.25
C SER A 4 4.17 -15.09 -13.04
N THR A 5 3.66 -14.57 -11.91
CA THR A 5 3.84 -13.17 -11.51
C THR A 5 5.31 -12.76 -11.60
N PRO A 6 5.67 -11.65 -12.27
CA PRO A 6 7.05 -11.20 -12.40
C PRO A 6 7.75 -11.07 -11.05
N VAL A 7 9.03 -11.47 -10.98
CA VAL A 7 9.80 -11.49 -9.73
C VAL A 7 9.84 -10.12 -9.06
N TRP A 8 10.01 -9.04 -9.84
CA TRP A 8 10.06 -7.68 -9.31
C TRP A 8 8.75 -7.25 -8.63
N VAL A 9 7.60 -7.74 -9.12
CA VAL A 9 6.29 -7.49 -8.50
C VAL A 9 6.26 -8.17 -7.13
N MET A 10 6.70 -9.42 -7.05
CA MET A 10 6.75 -10.17 -5.79
C MET A 10 7.69 -9.51 -4.77
N GLU A 11 8.86 -9.03 -5.20
CA GLU A 11 9.80 -8.32 -4.35
C GLU A 11 9.24 -6.98 -3.85
N LEU A 12 8.58 -6.23 -4.74
CA LEU A 12 7.95 -4.97 -4.39
C LEU A 12 6.81 -5.18 -3.38
N VAL A 13 5.93 -6.15 -3.63
CA VAL A 13 4.83 -6.50 -2.72
C VAL A 13 5.39 -6.91 -1.36
N LYS A 14 6.42 -7.75 -1.32
CA LYS A 14 7.07 -8.16 -0.07
C LYS A 14 7.61 -6.95 0.70
N ARG A 15 8.34 -6.05 0.02
CA ARG A 15 8.89 -4.84 0.63
C ARG A 15 7.80 -3.96 1.23
N TRP A 16 6.74 -3.68 0.47
CA TRP A 16 5.65 -2.82 0.93
C TRP A 16 4.77 -3.47 1.97
N ARG A 17 4.62 -4.81 1.94
CA ARG A 17 3.98 -5.56 3.03
C ARG A 17 4.69 -5.27 4.36
N ASP A 18 6.02 -5.27 4.36
CA ASP A 18 6.81 -4.98 5.56
C ASP A 18 6.67 -3.50 5.98
N LEU A 19 6.80 -2.56 5.03
CA LEU A 19 6.71 -1.12 5.32
C LEU A 19 5.31 -0.68 5.80
N LEU A 20 4.26 -1.30 5.28
CA LEU A 20 2.87 -1.04 5.68
C LEU A 20 2.41 -1.92 6.85
N LEU A 21 3.32 -2.73 7.43
CA LEU A 21 3.05 -3.61 8.57
C LEU A 21 1.92 -4.63 8.32
N LEU A 22 1.83 -5.15 7.09
CA LEU A 22 0.83 -6.14 6.65
C LEU A 22 1.28 -7.59 6.90
N HIS A 23 2.06 -7.83 7.94
CA HIS A 23 2.62 -9.15 8.25
C HIS A 23 1.54 -10.18 8.59
N GLU A 24 0.43 -9.75 9.17
CA GLU A 24 -0.72 -10.60 9.50
C GLU A 24 -1.61 -10.93 8.28
N TRP A 25 -1.43 -10.25 7.14
CA TRP A 25 -2.24 -10.44 5.96
C TRP A 25 -1.68 -11.53 5.03
N GLU A 26 -2.54 -12.45 4.59
CA GLU A 26 -2.30 -13.32 3.45
C GLU A 26 -2.64 -12.54 2.16
N ILE A 27 -1.63 -12.21 1.36
CA ILE A 27 -1.80 -11.41 0.14
C ILE A 27 -1.54 -12.31 -1.08
N ASN A 28 -2.57 -12.52 -1.88
CA ASN A 28 -2.52 -13.28 -3.12
C ASN A 28 -2.51 -12.34 -4.32
N ILE A 29 -1.53 -12.48 -5.20
CA ILE A 29 -1.44 -11.70 -6.44
C ILE A 29 -1.88 -12.57 -7.61
N LYS A 30 -2.79 -12.05 -8.45
CA LYS A 30 -3.26 -12.72 -9.67
C LYS A 30 -3.08 -11.80 -10.86
N LEU A 31 -2.60 -12.35 -11.98
CA LEU A 31 -2.54 -11.65 -13.26
C LEU A 31 -3.69 -12.09 -14.14
N ALA A 32 -4.55 -11.16 -14.53
CA ALA A 32 -5.65 -11.40 -15.45
C ALA A 32 -6.22 -10.08 -15.96
N ALA A 33 -6.67 -10.05 -17.22
CA ALA A 33 -7.37 -8.91 -17.80
C ALA A 33 -8.53 -8.43 -16.90
N ILE A 34 -8.55 -7.13 -16.59
CA ILE A 34 -9.56 -6.51 -15.72
C ILE A 34 -10.50 -5.66 -16.57
N PRO A 35 -11.73 -6.11 -16.86
CA PRO A 35 -12.68 -5.31 -17.63
C PRO A 35 -13.08 -4.07 -16.82
N CYS A 36 -12.98 -2.89 -17.43
CA CYS A 36 -13.36 -1.65 -16.78
C CYS A 36 -14.86 -1.40 -16.88
N SER A 37 -15.50 -1.03 -15.77
CA SER A 37 -16.95 -0.83 -15.67
C SER A 37 -17.47 0.45 -16.33
N ASP A 38 -16.58 1.35 -16.77
CA ASP A 38 -16.91 2.67 -17.32
C ASP A 38 -16.55 2.83 -18.81
N GLY A 39 -16.12 1.77 -19.49
CA GLY A 39 -15.84 1.79 -20.93
C GLY A 39 -14.62 2.62 -21.35
N ALA A 40 -13.81 3.12 -20.40
CA ALA A 40 -12.68 4.02 -20.65
C ALA A 40 -11.31 3.31 -20.83
N GLY A 41 -11.28 1.98 -20.84
CA GLY A 41 -10.04 1.18 -20.93
C GLY A 41 -9.74 0.45 -19.63
N TYR A 42 -8.98 -0.63 -19.72
CA TYR A 42 -8.69 -1.54 -18.60
C TYR A 42 -8.07 -0.82 -17.39
N VAL A 43 -8.54 -1.10 -16.18
CA VAL A 43 -7.85 -0.69 -14.93
C VAL A 43 -6.61 -1.56 -14.73
N ARG A 44 -5.54 -0.97 -14.19
CA ARG A 44 -4.26 -1.66 -13.96
C ARG A 44 -4.32 -2.66 -12.83
N GLY A 45 -5.05 -2.33 -11.77
CA GLY A 45 -5.17 -3.16 -10.58
C GLY A 45 -6.53 -3.03 -9.93
N CYS A 46 -6.87 -4.01 -9.11
CA CYS A 46 -7.91 -3.92 -8.11
C CYS A 46 -7.63 -4.90 -6.97
N VAL A 47 -8.25 -4.67 -5.82
CA VAL A 47 -8.12 -5.55 -4.66
C VAL A 47 -9.48 -5.92 -4.08
N ASN A 48 -9.61 -7.20 -3.71
CA ASN A 48 -10.64 -7.67 -2.81
C ASN A 48 -10.03 -7.92 -1.44
N VAL A 49 -10.59 -7.31 -0.41
CA VAL A 49 -10.09 -7.39 0.96
C VAL A 49 -11.07 -8.17 1.81
N TYR A 50 -10.57 -9.12 2.60
CA TYR A 50 -11.35 -9.98 3.50
C TYR A 50 -10.80 -9.84 4.94
N PRO A 51 -11.21 -8.79 5.68
CA PRO A 51 -10.64 -8.47 6.99
C PRO A 51 -10.89 -9.54 8.05
N ASP A 52 -12.02 -10.24 8.01
CA ASP A 52 -12.35 -11.31 8.97
C ASP A 52 -11.33 -12.46 9.00
N ILE A 53 -10.66 -12.71 7.87
CA ILE A 53 -9.66 -13.77 7.70
C ILE A 53 -8.27 -13.22 7.38
N MET A 54 -8.07 -11.90 7.50
CA MET A 54 -6.83 -11.20 7.14
C MET A 54 -6.29 -11.60 5.77
N ARG A 55 -7.16 -11.67 4.76
CA ARG A 55 -6.76 -12.04 3.39
C ARG A 55 -7.04 -10.92 2.40
N ALA A 56 -6.15 -10.74 1.44
CA ALA A 56 -6.38 -9.88 0.30
C ALA A 56 -6.04 -10.59 -1.01
N ASP A 57 -6.89 -10.44 -2.01
CA ASP A 57 -6.66 -10.92 -3.37
C ASP A 57 -6.51 -9.67 -4.26
N ILE A 58 -5.26 -9.37 -4.66
CA ILE A 58 -4.93 -8.29 -5.59
C ILE A 58 -4.88 -8.88 -7.00
N GLN A 59 -5.68 -8.32 -7.89
CA GLN A 59 -5.63 -8.62 -9.31
C GLN A 59 -4.93 -7.47 -10.03
N LEU A 60 -3.92 -7.80 -10.83
CA LEU A 60 -3.24 -6.86 -11.72
C LEU A 60 -3.49 -7.28 -13.17
N ASN A 61 -3.55 -6.32 -14.08
CA ASN A 61 -3.67 -6.62 -15.50
C ASN A 61 -2.39 -7.31 -16.01
N GLU A 62 -2.55 -8.22 -16.95
CA GLU A 62 -1.49 -9.10 -17.47
C GLU A 62 -0.40 -8.35 -18.26
N ASP A 63 -0.72 -7.15 -18.76
CA ASP A 63 0.21 -6.25 -19.43
C ASP A 63 1.34 -5.73 -18.52
N ILE A 64 1.24 -5.91 -17.19
CA ILE A 64 2.36 -5.65 -16.26
C ILE A 64 3.63 -6.42 -16.62
N ALA A 65 3.49 -7.59 -17.26
CA ALA A 65 4.63 -8.40 -17.71
C ALA A 65 5.39 -7.74 -18.88
N GLN A 66 4.77 -6.77 -19.56
CA GLN A 66 5.32 -6.05 -20.72
C GLN A 66 5.95 -4.71 -20.33
N ALA A 67 6.02 -4.37 -19.04
CA ALA A 67 6.65 -3.13 -18.59
C ALA A 67 8.17 -3.15 -18.85
N GLU A 68 8.60 -2.51 -19.95
CA GLU A 68 9.99 -2.54 -20.43
C GLU A 68 10.85 -1.38 -19.94
N ASN A 69 10.22 -0.24 -19.60
CA ASN A 69 10.92 0.99 -19.23
C ASN A 69 10.59 1.44 -17.79
N ASP A 70 11.46 2.29 -17.24
CA ASP A 70 11.36 2.78 -15.86
C ASP A 70 10.09 3.61 -15.60
N GLU A 71 9.60 4.33 -16.62
CA GLU A 71 8.39 5.15 -16.49
C GLU A 71 7.15 4.27 -16.31
N GLU A 72 6.95 3.31 -17.21
CA GLU A 72 5.85 2.36 -17.16
C GLU A 72 5.91 1.50 -15.90
N ARG A 73 7.10 0.98 -15.56
CA ARG A 73 7.32 0.24 -14.32
C ARG A 73 6.99 1.10 -13.10
N GLY A 74 7.38 2.37 -13.08
CA GLY A 74 7.06 3.29 -12.00
C GLY A 74 5.55 3.48 -11.80
N GLN A 75 4.77 3.50 -12.88
CA GLN A 75 3.31 3.59 -12.77
C GLN A 75 2.68 2.30 -12.23
N TRP A 76 3.24 1.15 -12.56
CA TRP A 76 2.85 -0.13 -11.96
C TRP A 76 3.22 -0.21 -10.48
N GLU A 77 4.38 0.30 -10.09
CA GLU A 77 4.79 0.36 -8.70
C GLU A 77 3.80 1.19 -7.87
N VAL A 78 3.38 2.36 -8.37
CA VAL A 78 2.33 3.17 -7.74
C VAL A 78 1.02 2.39 -7.61
N THR A 79 0.61 1.66 -8.65
CA THR A 79 -0.61 0.84 -8.63
C THR A 79 -0.52 -0.24 -7.55
N ILE A 80 0.60 -0.96 -7.44
CA ILE A 80 0.78 -2.00 -6.41
C ILE A 80 0.73 -1.40 -5.00
N ILE A 81 1.36 -0.24 -4.79
CA ILE A 81 1.31 0.48 -3.51
C ILE A 81 -0.12 0.90 -3.19
N HIS A 82 -0.86 1.40 -4.19
CA HIS A 82 -2.27 1.79 -4.08
C HIS A 82 -3.12 0.61 -3.57
N GLU A 83 -3.03 -0.55 -4.19
CA GLU A 83 -3.80 -1.73 -3.76
C GLU A 83 -3.41 -2.20 -2.35
N LEU A 84 -2.13 -2.15 -1.99
CA LEU A 84 -1.67 -2.49 -0.65
C LEU A 84 -2.15 -1.50 0.43
N LEU A 85 -2.33 -0.22 0.08
CA LEU A 85 -2.93 0.76 0.98
C LEU A 85 -4.40 0.43 1.28
N HIS A 86 -5.17 -0.03 0.28
CA HIS A 86 -6.52 -0.55 0.52
C HIS A 86 -6.51 -1.73 1.48
N VAL A 87 -5.56 -2.67 1.36
CA VAL A 87 -5.39 -3.75 2.35
C VAL A 87 -5.11 -3.18 3.73
N ARG A 88 -4.20 -2.19 3.83
CA ARG A 88 -3.85 -1.56 5.11
C ARG A 88 -5.05 -0.89 5.80
N MET A 89 -5.93 -0.29 5.01
CA MET A 89 -7.15 0.34 5.53
C MET A 89 -8.32 -0.64 5.64
N GLY A 90 -8.15 -1.90 5.25
CA GLY A 90 -9.21 -2.89 5.16
C GLY A 90 -10.08 -3.01 6.41
N ARG A 91 -9.47 -3.06 7.60
CA ARG A 91 -10.22 -3.10 8.87
C ARG A 91 -11.03 -1.83 9.14
N LEU A 92 -10.51 -0.67 8.74
CA LEU A 92 -11.23 0.59 8.90
C LEU A 92 -12.42 0.65 7.94
N SER A 93 -12.20 0.29 6.67
CA SER A 93 -13.28 0.22 5.68
C SER A 93 -14.38 -0.75 6.12
N ASP A 94 -14.00 -1.93 6.64
CA ASP A 94 -14.92 -2.95 7.14
C ASP A 94 -15.74 -2.47 8.34
N PHE A 95 -15.09 -1.84 9.32
CA PHE A 95 -15.79 -1.22 10.45
C PHE A 95 -16.84 -0.20 9.97
N VAL A 96 -16.49 0.65 9.00
CA VAL A 96 -17.45 1.60 8.45
C VAL A 96 -18.58 0.87 7.73
N GLU A 97 -18.27 -0.07 6.84
CA GLU A 97 -19.27 -0.74 6.00
C GLU A 97 -20.19 -1.71 6.75
N ARG A 98 -19.68 -2.39 7.78
CA ARG A 98 -20.43 -3.42 8.53
C ARG A 98 -20.99 -2.93 9.86
N ASP A 99 -20.32 -1.99 10.53
CA ASP A 99 -20.75 -1.55 11.87
C ASP A 99 -21.41 -0.16 11.87
N LEU A 100 -21.06 0.73 10.94
CA LEU A 100 -21.62 2.09 10.91
C LEU A 100 -22.73 2.27 9.87
N LEU A 101 -22.49 1.84 8.63
CA LEU A 101 -23.44 2.04 7.54
C LEU A 101 -24.79 1.31 7.73
N PRO A 102 -24.87 0.12 8.37
CA PRO A 102 -26.15 -0.55 8.60
C PRO A 102 -27.07 0.16 9.60
N GLU A 103 -26.54 1.10 10.41
CA GLU A 103 -27.35 1.94 11.30
C GLU A 103 -28.15 3.01 10.53
N LEU A 104 -27.88 3.18 9.23
CA LEU A 104 -28.60 4.10 8.35
C LEU A 104 -29.73 3.38 7.59
N SER A 105 -30.70 4.15 7.11
CA SER A 105 -31.66 3.61 6.14
C SER A 105 -30.94 3.09 4.88
N PRO A 106 -31.47 2.07 4.17
CA PRO A 106 -30.77 1.48 3.01
C PRO A 106 -30.37 2.49 1.93
N SER A 107 -31.22 3.49 1.64
CA SER A 107 -30.91 4.56 0.69
C SER A 107 -29.76 5.45 1.18
N ALA A 108 -29.78 5.84 2.45
CA ALA A 108 -28.71 6.64 3.04
C ALA A 108 -27.39 5.86 3.13
N SER A 109 -27.44 4.56 3.45
CA SER A 109 -26.30 3.65 3.47
C SER A 109 -25.62 3.55 2.09
N ASN A 110 -26.40 3.36 1.02
CA ASN A 110 -25.87 3.33 -0.34
C ASN A 110 -25.19 4.66 -0.75
N VAL A 111 -25.81 5.79 -0.43
CA VAL A 111 -25.25 7.12 -0.71
C VAL A 111 -23.97 7.35 0.11
N ALA A 112 -23.96 6.97 1.38
CA ALA A 112 -22.82 7.12 2.27
C ALA A 112 -21.64 6.21 1.85
N SER A 113 -21.90 4.94 1.50
CA SER A 113 -20.88 4.02 0.95
C SER A 113 -20.26 4.58 -0.32
N GLY A 114 -21.07 5.02 -1.29
CA GLY A 114 -20.56 5.61 -2.53
C GLY A 114 -19.77 6.90 -2.30
N THR A 115 -20.19 7.72 -1.33
CA THR A 115 -19.48 8.94 -0.95
C THR A 115 -18.15 8.62 -0.27
N LEU A 116 -18.14 7.69 0.68
CA LEU A 116 -16.93 7.24 1.35
C LEU A 116 -15.89 6.77 0.34
N ARG A 117 -16.29 5.91 -0.60
CA ARG A 117 -15.38 5.42 -1.65
C ARG A 117 -14.83 6.56 -2.50
N ARG A 118 -15.70 7.48 -2.94
CA ARG A 118 -15.31 8.64 -3.76
C ARG A 118 -14.32 9.56 -3.05
N GLU A 119 -14.39 9.71 -1.73
CA GLU A 119 -13.47 10.54 -0.96
C GLU A 119 -12.19 9.80 -0.53
N LEU A 120 -12.26 8.48 -0.29
CA LEU A 120 -11.10 7.67 0.07
C LEU A 120 -10.18 7.42 -1.12
N GLU A 121 -10.74 7.12 -2.29
CA GLU A 121 -9.96 6.75 -3.49
C GLU A 121 -8.87 7.80 -3.84
N PRO A 122 -9.15 9.11 -3.91
CA PRO A 122 -8.14 10.12 -4.21
C PRO A 122 -7.07 10.24 -3.10
N LEU A 123 -7.44 9.94 -1.85
CA LEU A 123 -6.51 9.92 -0.73
C LEU A 123 -5.54 8.72 -0.85
N VAL A 124 -6.06 7.53 -1.17
CA VAL A 124 -5.24 6.34 -1.45
C VAL A 124 -4.26 6.61 -2.57
N GLU A 125 -4.76 7.17 -3.67
CA GLU A 125 -3.97 7.51 -4.85
C GLU A 125 -2.85 8.52 -4.51
N THR A 126 -3.18 9.56 -3.75
CA THR A 126 -2.21 10.58 -3.31
C THR A 126 -1.14 9.97 -2.40
N LEU A 127 -1.54 9.13 -1.44
CA LEU A 127 -0.61 8.45 -0.54
C LEU A 127 0.30 7.49 -1.29
N ALA A 128 -0.23 6.73 -2.25
CA ALA A 128 0.55 5.80 -3.06
C ALA A 128 1.67 6.53 -3.83
N ARG A 129 1.35 7.68 -4.43
CA ARG A 129 2.33 8.53 -5.14
C ARG A 129 3.38 9.13 -4.21
N ILE A 130 2.96 9.62 -3.03
CA ILE A 130 3.90 10.13 -2.02
C ILE A 130 4.86 9.02 -1.58
N LEU A 131 4.30 7.87 -1.19
CA LEU A 131 5.06 6.71 -0.75
C LEU A 131 6.04 6.22 -1.82
N HIS A 132 5.60 6.09 -3.08
CA HIS A 132 6.48 5.76 -4.21
C HIS A 132 7.64 6.75 -4.35
N ARG A 133 7.34 8.05 -4.27
CA ARG A 133 8.34 9.11 -4.42
C ARG A 133 9.41 9.10 -3.32
N PHE A 134 9.02 8.86 -2.07
CA PHE A 134 9.90 8.97 -0.90
C PHE A 134 10.48 7.63 -0.41
N ALA A 135 10.02 6.50 -0.94
CA ALA A 135 10.54 5.18 -0.59
C ALA A 135 11.67 4.72 -1.54
N LYS A 136 12.51 5.64 -2.02
CA LYS A 136 13.72 5.23 -2.73
C LYS A 136 14.64 4.51 -1.74
N PRO A 137 15.14 3.30 -2.06
CA PRO A 137 15.97 2.49 -1.15
C PRO A 137 17.09 3.30 -0.51
N ASP A 138 17.78 4.11 -1.32
CA ASP A 138 18.86 4.98 -0.90
C ASP A 138 18.45 6.00 0.17
N GLU A 139 17.21 6.50 0.14
CA GLU A 139 16.71 7.49 1.09
C GLU A 139 16.29 6.83 2.42
N VAL A 140 15.74 5.62 2.37
CA VAL A 140 15.33 4.88 3.58
C VAL A 140 16.56 4.34 4.32
N ASP A 141 17.53 3.80 3.60
CA ASP A 141 18.79 3.35 4.18
C ASP A 141 19.61 4.55 4.69
N ALA A 142 19.67 5.66 3.95
CA ALA A 142 20.27 6.90 4.44
C ALA A 142 19.52 7.47 5.67
N MET A 143 18.20 7.34 5.74
CA MET A 143 17.43 7.75 6.93
C MET A 143 17.77 6.86 8.14
N ARG A 144 17.88 5.54 7.95
CA ARG A 144 18.30 4.61 9.03
C ARG A 144 19.72 4.90 9.51
N GLU A 145 20.65 5.16 8.60
CA GLU A 145 22.03 5.53 8.95
C GLU A 145 22.09 6.87 9.71
N ARG A 146 21.30 7.87 9.28
CA ARG A 146 21.22 9.17 9.98
C ARG A 146 20.66 9.04 11.38
N ILE A 147 19.64 8.21 11.58
CA ILE A 147 19.08 7.92 12.91
C ILE A 147 20.12 7.24 13.80
N ALA A 148 20.78 6.19 13.30
CA ALA A 148 21.83 5.49 14.06
C ALA A 148 23.01 6.41 14.44
N HIS A 149 23.40 7.33 13.55
CA HIS A 149 24.45 8.31 13.84
C HIS A 149 24.03 9.34 14.90
N LEU A 150 22.77 9.79 14.87
CA LEU A 150 22.22 10.69 15.90
C LEU A 150 22.15 10.01 17.27
N GLU A 151 21.67 8.77 17.33
CA GLU A 151 21.62 8.00 18.58
C GLU A 151 23.01 7.82 19.20
N LYS A 152 24.02 7.49 18.37
CA LYS A 152 25.40 7.37 18.81
C LYS A 152 25.94 8.69 19.39
N ARG A 153 25.70 9.81 18.70
CA ARG A 153 26.14 11.14 19.16
C ARG A 153 25.47 11.54 20.48
N ILE A 154 24.17 11.28 20.62
CA ILE A 154 23.43 11.58 21.85
C ILE A 154 24.02 10.78 23.02
N LEU A 155 24.33 9.50 22.82
CA LEU A 155 24.97 8.66 23.84
C LEU A 155 26.36 9.19 24.23
N GLU A 156 27.19 9.54 23.26
CA GLU A 156 28.53 10.09 23.50
C GLU A 156 28.48 11.44 24.25
N GLU A 157 27.55 12.34 23.89
CA GLU A 157 27.34 13.61 24.60
C GLU A 157 26.81 13.39 26.03
N PHE A 158 25.98 12.37 26.26
CA PHE A 158 25.48 12.04 27.59
C PHE A 158 26.58 11.49 28.51
N ASP A 159 27.45 10.63 27.98
CA ASP A 159 28.59 10.07 28.72
C ASP A 159 29.67 11.12 29.01
N ALA A 160 29.94 12.02 28.06
CA ALA A 160 30.88 13.14 28.26
C ALA A 160 30.42 14.09 29.38
N ASN A 161 29.11 14.34 29.48
CA ASN A 161 28.54 15.20 30.52
C ASN A 161 28.47 14.52 31.90
N ARG A 162 28.36 13.18 31.96
CA ARG A 162 28.47 12.43 33.23
C ARG A 162 29.88 12.47 33.82
N GLY A 163 30.91 12.51 32.99
CA GLY A 163 32.31 12.59 33.42
C GLY A 163 32.74 13.95 34.01
N GLN A 164 31.92 15.00 33.88
CA GLN A 164 32.21 16.35 34.38
C GLN A 164 31.52 16.68 35.73
N GLN A 165 30.72 15.75 36.28
CA GLN A 165 29.99 15.94 37.56
C GLN A 165 30.60 15.19 38.76
N THR A 166 31.80 14.64 38.62
CA THR A 166 32.60 14.04 39.73
C THR A 166 33.82 14.88 40.02
#